data_AF-A0A0C3ITS4-F1
#
_entry.id   AF-A0A0C3ITS4-F1
#
_cell.length_a   1.000
_cell.length_b   1.000
_cell.length_c   1.000
_cell.angle_alpha   90.00
_cell.angle_beta   90.00
_cell.angle_gamma   90.00
#
_symmetry.space_group_name_H-M   'P 1'
#
loop_
_entity.id
_entity.type
_entity.pdbx_description
1 polymer ?
#
loop_
_entity_poly.entity_id
_entity_poly.type
_entity_poly.pdbx_seq_one_letter_code
_entity_poly.pdbx_strand_id
1 'polypeptide(L)'
;MPRPSVIPGIKARLEAYLDQREAEYLALPEGSRQPTLPVTADGKVNVRALAQAIELKPTQEKYLYERKELCDLINCIAEGQGVLSIGSRVTQTEADKAIKQRLIQQAKSAQEASQAAVEAVSAQQALLDRIRSLTAELEASRAENERLRAQLQAVENGIWVDVR
;
A
#
# COMPACT_ATOMS: atom_id res chain seq x y z
N MET A 1 5.16 29.36 -39.74
CA MET A 1 5.50 27.94 -40.01
C MET A 1 5.98 27.30 -38.71
N PRO A 2 5.52 26.08 -38.35
CA PRO A 2 5.98 25.41 -37.14
C PRO A 2 7.45 25.04 -37.29
N ARG A 3 8.27 25.32 -36.27
CA ARG A 3 9.68 24.94 -36.27
C ARG A 3 9.77 23.40 -36.23
N PRO A 4 10.60 22.76 -37.06
CA PRO A 4 10.77 21.31 -37.03
C PRO A 4 11.27 20.88 -35.64
N SER A 5 10.71 19.78 -35.12
CA SER A 5 11.12 19.24 -33.81
C SER A 5 12.56 18.74 -33.90
N VAL A 6 13.39 19.16 -32.94
CA VAL A 6 14.81 18.77 -32.86
C VAL A 6 14.97 17.37 -32.23
N ILE A 7 13.91 16.85 -31.59
CA ILE A 7 13.93 15.62 -30.78
C ILE A 7 14.33 14.38 -31.59
N PRO A 8 13.81 14.11 -32.81
CA PRO A 8 14.20 12.93 -33.58
C PRO A 8 15.70 12.89 -33.89
N GLY A 9 16.30 14.05 -34.19
CA GLY A 9 17.75 14.14 -34.45
C GLY A 9 18.62 14.04 -33.20
N ILE A 10 18.06 14.31 -32.01
CA ILE A 10 18.72 14.04 -30.74
C ILE A 10 18.64 12.55 -30.42
N LYS A 11 17.46 11.94 -30.61
CA LYS A 11 17.20 10.53 -30.38
C LYS A 11 18.16 9.64 -31.20
N ALA A 12 18.27 9.88 -32.51
CA ALA A 12 19.16 9.08 -33.36
C ALA A 12 20.64 9.14 -32.92
N ARG A 13 21.12 10.31 -32.47
CA ARG A 13 22.49 10.47 -31.95
C ARG A 13 22.66 9.77 -30.60
N LEU A 14 21.63 9.84 -29.75
CA LEU A 14 21.62 9.17 -28.46
C LEU A 14 21.64 7.65 -28.64
N GLU A 15 20.79 7.09 -29.51
CA GLU A 15 20.76 5.66 -29.82
C GLU A 15 22.11 5.17 -30.33
N ALA A 16 22.71 5.84 -31.33
CA ALA A 16 24.02 5.47 -31.85
C ALA A 16 25.12 5.49 -30.77
N TYR A 17 25.09 6.46 -29.86
CA TYR A 17 26.02 6.53 -28.75
C TYR A 17 25.79 5.41 -27.72
N LEU A 18 24.54 5.15 -27.36
CA LEU A 18 24.17 4.11 -26.40
C LEU A 18 24.51 2.71 -26.91
N ASP A 19 24.21 2.42 -28.18
CA ASP A 19 24.56 1.16 -28.83
C ASP A 19 26.07 0.91 -28.79
N GLN A 20 26.87 1.96 -29.03
CA GLN A 20 28.32 1.87 -28.93
C GLN A 20 28.77 1.57 -27.49
N ARG A 21 28.21 2.26 -26.49
CA ARG A 21 28.55 2.02 -25.07
C ARG A 21 28.13 0.62 -24.62
N GLU A 22 26.99 0.13 -25.07
CA GLU A 22 26.52 -1.22 -24.78
C GLU A 22 27.41 -2.28 -25.43
N ALA A 23 27.81 -2.09 -26.69
CA ALA A 23 28.76 -2.98 -27.35
C ALA A 23 30.11 -3.03 -26.61
N GLU A 24 30.63 -1.88 -26.17
CA GLU A 24 31.84 -1.82 -25.35
C GLU A 24 31.67 -2.54 -24.01
N TYR A 25 30.50 -2.41 -23.37
CA TYR A 25 30.19 -3.09 -22.11
C TYR A 25 30.13 -4.60 -22.26
N LEU A 26 29.49 -5.08 -23.33
CA LEU A 26 29.35 -6.51 -23.61
C LEU A 26 30.67 -7.15 -24.04
N ALA A 27 31.57 -6.38 -24.66
CA ALA A 27 32.92 -6.82 -25.03
C ALA A 27 33.83 -7.04 -23.81
N LEU A 28 33.52 -6.44 -22.65
CA LEU A 28 34.27 -6.66 -21.43
C LEU A 28 33.99 -8.06 -20.83
N PRO A 29 35.02 -8.74 -20.28
CA PRO A 29 34.84 -10.02 -19.58
C PRO A 29 33.85 -9.90 -18.42
N GLU A 30 32.97 -10.88 -18.25
CA GLU A 30 31.84 -10.84 -17.31
C GLU A 30 32.25 -10.49 -15.86
N GLY A 31 33.41 -10.99 -15.40
CA GLY A 31 33.91 -10.75 -14.05
C GLY A 31 34.52 -9.37 -13.80
N SER A 32 34.74 -8.57 -14.85
CA SER A 32 35.36 -7.24 -14.76
C SER A 32 34.56 -6.16 -15.48
N ARG A 33 33.27 -6.40 -15.74
CA ARG A 33 32.41 -5.41 -16.40
C ARG A 33 32.26 -4.18 -15.53
N GLN A 34 32.73 -3.05 -16.04
CA GLN A 34 32.49 -1.74 -15.46
C GLN A 34 31.49 -0.98 -16.33
N PRO A 35 30.64 -0.14 -15.74
CA PRO A 35 29.73 0.71 -16.50
C PRO A 35 30.49 1.54 -17.52
N THR A 36 30.03 1.53 -18.77
CA THR A 36 30.60 2.34 -19.86
C THR A 36 29.91 3.69 -20.00
N LEU A 37 28.72 3.84 -19.40
CA LEU A 37 28.03 5.11 -19.29
C LEU A 37 28.75 6.08 -18.33
N PRO A 38 28.71 7.40 -18.61
CA PRO A 38 29.21 8.39 -17.67
C PRO A 38 28.42 8.36 -16.36
N VAL A 39 29.10 8.14 -15.25
CA VAL A 39 28.51 8.12 -13.90
C VAL A 39 28.98 9.32 -13.07
N THR A 40 28.12 9.78 -12.16
CA THR A 40 28.49 10.72 -11.10
C THR A 40 29.15 9.97 -9.94
N ALA A 41 29.79 10.71 -9.01
CA ALA A 41 30.37 10.13 -7.79
C ALA A 41 29.34 9.33 -6.95
N ASP A 42 28.06 9.67 -7.10
CA ASP A 42 26.94 8.99 -6.43
C ASP A 42 26.47 7.71 -7.18
N GLY A 43 27.16 7.29 -8.24
CA GLY A 43 26.81 6.08 -9.03
C GLY A 43 25.58 6.23 -9.93
N LYS A 44 25.16 7.47 -10.22
CA LYS A 44 24.02 7.78 -11.10
C LYS A 44 24.50 8.19 -12.48
N VAL A 45 23.70 7.97 -13.52
CA VAL A 45 23.96 8.52 -14.86
C VAL A 45 24.21 10.03 -14.81
N ASN A 46 25.36 10.46 -15.34
CA ASN A 46 25.75 11.85 -15.49
C ASN A 46 25.21 12.40 -16.81
N VAL A 47 24.03 13.01 -16.75
CA VAL A 47 23.32 13.56 -17.92
C VAL A 47 24.15 14.65 -18.63
N ARG A 48 24.94 15.43 -17.90
CA ARG A 48 25.76 16.50 -18.47
C ARG A 48 26.93 15.94 -19.30
N ALA A 49 27.61 14.93 -18.77
CA ALA A 49 28.67 14.24 -19.51
C ALA A 49 28.10 13.49 -20.72
N LEU A 50 26.93 12.88 -20.57
CA LEU A 50 26.21 12.25 -21.68
C LEU A 50 25.87 13.27 -22.78
N ALA A 51 25.30 14.42 -22.42
CA ALA A 51 24.96 15.49 -23.36
C ALA A 51 26.18 16.02 -24.12
N GLN A 52 27.33 16.12 -23.45
CA GLN A 52 28.61 16.50 -24.10
C GLN A 52 29.07 15.43 -25.09
N ALA A 53 28.93 14.15 -24.76
CA ALA A 53 29.35 13.04 -25.62
C ALA A 53 28.53 12.94 -26.93
N ILE A 54 27.26 13.35 -26.91
CA ILE A 54 26.40 13.42 -28.11
C ILE A 54 26.32 14.83 -28.73
N GLU A 55 27.23 15.72 -28.33
CA GLU A 55 27.37 17.09 -28.84
C GLU A 55 26.06 17.91 -28.78
N LEU A 56 25.35 17.81 -27.67
CA LEU A 56 24.17 18.61 -27.41
C LEU A 56 24.53 20.00 -26.90
N LYS A 57 23.69 20.99 -27.26
CA LYS A 57 23.77 22.32 -26.65
C LYS A 57 23.29 22.26 -25.19
N PRO A 58 23.83 23.10 -24.28
CA PRO A 58 23.38 23.14 -22.89
C PRO A 58 21.87 23.36 -22.73
N THR A 59 21.24 24.11 -23.64
CA THR A 59 19.79 24.35 -23.63
C THR A 59 18.95 23.11 -24.01
N GLN A 60 19.58 22.11 -24.62
CA GLN A 60 18.95 20.85 -25.06
C GLN A 60 19.16 19.71 -24.07
N GLU A 61 20.11 19.83 -23.12
CA GLU A 61 20.37 18.84 -22.07
C GLU A 61 19.10 18.47 -21.32
N LYS A 62 18.23 19.45 -21.06
CA LYS A 62 16.96 19.23 -20.38
C LYS A 62 16.05 18.21 -21.03
N TYR A 63 16.15 18.03 -22.36
CA TYR A 63 15.33 17.05 -23.06
C TYR A 63 15.68 15.62 -22.67
N LEU A 64 16.92 15.34 -22.24
CA LEU A 64 17.34 13.99 -21.83
C LEU A 64 16.62 13.51 -20.55
N TYR A 65 16.18 14.43 -19.68
CA TYR A 65 15.45 14.07 -18.46
C TYR A 65 13.97 14.51 -18.46
N GLU A 66 13.57 15.52 -19.24
CA GLU A 66 12.16 15.93 -19.36
C GLU A 66 11.38 15.10 -20.37
N ARG A 67 12.03 14.58 -21.42
CA ARG A 67 11.36 13.77 -22.44
C ARG A 67 11.48 12.30 -22.08
N LYS A 68 10.33 11.71 -21.76
CA LYS A 68 10.22 10.30 -21.38
C LYS A 68 10.92 9.37 -22.37
N GLU A 69 10.72 9.57 -23.68
CA GLU A 69 11.35 8.72 -24.70
C GLU A 69 12.88 8.69 -24.66
N LEU A 70 13.53 9.82 -24.36
CA LEU A 70 15.00 9.89 -24.27
C LEU A 70 15.48 9.38 -22.91
N CYS A 71 14.75 9.70 -21.86
CA CYS A 71 15.03 9.25 -20.49
C CYS A 71 14.95 7.72 -20.39
N ASP A 72 13.91 7.11 -20.96
CA ASP A 72 13.68 5.66 -20.95
C ASP A 72 14.81 4.92 -21.67
N LEU A 73 15.27 5.42 -22.83
CA LEU A 73 16.41 4.83 -23.55
C LEU A 73 17.68 4.80 -22.68
N ILE A 74 17.99 5.91 -22.02
CA ILE A 74 19.18 6.00 -21.17
C ILE A 74 19.03 5.08 -19.95
N ASN A 75 17.84 5.06 -19.35
CA ASN A 75 17.57 4.27 -18.17
C ASN A 75 17.64 2.77 -18.44
N CYS A 76 17.16 2.29 -19.59
CA CYS A 76 17.27 0.89 -19.98
C CYS A 76 18.74 0.41 -20.01
N ILE A 77 19.63 1.19 -20.65
CA ILE A 77 21.05 0.85 -20.71
C ILE A 77 21.71 1.00 -19.34
N ALA A 78 21.34 2.03 -18.57
CA ALA A 78 21.85 2.22 -17.22
C ALA A 78 21.52 1.04 -16.31
N GLU A 79 20.29 0.55 -16.34
CA GLU A 79 19.85 -0.64 -15.60
C GLU A 79 20.62 -1.89 -16.04
N GLY A 80 20.81 -2.09 -17.35
CA GLY A 80 21.60 -3.20 -17.89
C GLY A 80 23.07 -3.18 -17.45
N GLN A 81 23.63 -2.01 -17.17
CA GLN A 81 24.99 -1.83 -16.68
C GLN A 81 25.11 -1.71 -15.15
N GLY A 82 23.99 -1.76 -14.42
CA GLY A 82 23.96 -1.63 -12.95
C GLY A 82 24.15 -0.20 -12.42
N VAL A 83 23.84 0.82 -13.23
CA VAL A 83 23.92 2.25 -12.88
C VAL A 83 22.56 2.76 -12.43
N LEU A 84 22.53 3.68 -11.45
CA LEU A 84 21.28 4.32 -11.03
C LEU A 84 20.68 5.19 -12.14
N SER A 85 19.42 4.95 -12.44
CA SER A 85 18.64 5.63 -13.49
C SER A 85 18.46 7.13 -13.24
N ILE A 86 18.16 7.86 -14.32
CA ILE A 86 17.77 9.27 -14.28
C ILE A 86 16.44 9.38 -13.54
N GLY A 87 16.48 10.02 -12.37
CA GLY A 87 15.29 10.21 -11.53
C GLY A 87 15.17 9.22 -10.37
N SER A 88 16.14 8.32 -10.19
CA SER A 88 16.19 7.34 -9.08
C SER A 88 15.87 7.90 -7.69
N ARG A 89 16.30 9.13 -7.39
CA ARG A 89 15.97 9.82 -6.13
C ARG A 89 14.47 10.12 -5.99
N VAL A 90 13.80 10.49 -7.07
CA VAL A 90 12.36 10.82 -7.08
C VAL A 90 11.54 9.55 -6.92
N THR A 91 11.86 8.50 -7.69
CA THR A 91 11.14 7.21 -7.62
C THR A 91 11.30 6.53 -6.27
N GLN A 92 12.49 6.57 -5.66
CA GLN A 92 12.70 6.05 -4.29
C GLN A 92 11.87 6.84 -3.26
N THR A 93 11.90 8.18 -3.34
CA THR A 93 11.17 9.03 -2.39
C THR A 93 9.65 8.85 -2.50
N GLU A 94 9.10 8.67 -3.71
CA GLU A 94 7.68 8.43 -3.93
C GLU A 94 7.24 7.05 -3.45
N ALA A 95 8.03 6.01 -3.73
CA ALA A 95 7.78 4.66 -3.23
C ALA A 95 7.76 4.64 -1.70
N ASP A 96 8.74 5.28 -1.06
CA ASP A 96 8.82 5.37 0.41
C ASP A 96 7.62 6.12 1.01
N LYS A 97 7.17 7.20 0.38
CA LYS A 97 5.96 7.93 0.81
C LYS A 97 4.70 7.07 0.69
N ALA A 98 4.54 6.34 -0.41
CA ALA A 98 3.39 5.46 -0.61
C ALA A 98 3.37 4.30 0.41
N ILE A 99 4.54 3.73 0.72
CA ILE A 99 4.68 2.68 1.75
C ILE A 99 4.31 3.22 3.13
N LYS A 100 4.82 4.40 3.50
CA LYS A 100 4.48 5.06 4.78
C LYS A 100 2.98 5.33 4.89
N GLN A 101 2.34 5.82 3.82
CA GLN A 101 0.90 6.07 3.81
C GLN A 101 0.10 4.78 4.00
N ARG A 102 0.46 3.68 3.33
CA ARG A 102 -0.20 2.37 3.53
C ARG A 102 -0.04 1.87 4.95
N LEU A 103 1.15 1.98 5.54
CA LEU A 103 1.41 1.57 6.92
C LEU A 103 0.54 2.35 7.91
N ILE A 104 0.42 3.66 7.74
CA ILE A 104 -0.45 4.51 8.59
C ILE A 104 -1.91 4.07 8.45
N GLN A 105 -2.38 3.84 7.22
CA GLN A 105 -3.75 3.42 6.98
C GLN A 105 -4.04 2.05 7.60
N GLN A 106 -3.12 1.08 7.45
CA GLN A 106 -3.25 -0.25 8.05
C GLN A 106 -3.25 -0.18 9.57
N ALA A 107 -2.38 0.62 10.17
CA ALA A 107 -2.35 0.81 11.62
C ALA A 107 -3.68 1.39 12.14
N LYS A 108 -4.23 2.39 11.43
CA LYS A 108 -5.53 2.99 11.79
C LYS A 108 -6.67 1.98 11.67
N SER A 109 -6.74 1.24 10.56
CA SER A 109 -7.78 0.23 10.37
C SER A 109 -7.67 -0.94 11.37
N ALA A 110 -6.45 -1.34 11.75
CA ALA A 110 -6.24 -2.35 12.77
C ALA A 110 -6.71 -1.86 14.16
N GLN A 111 -6.44 -0.59 14.49
CA GLN A 111 -6.91 0.03 15.71
C GLN A 111 -8.45 0.09 15.76
N GLU A 112 -9.10 0.56 14.69
CA GLU A 112 -10.56 0.61 14.58
C GLU A 112 -11.18 -0.80 14.69
N ALA A 113 -10.61 -1.80 14.03
CA ALA A 113 -11.07 -3.18 14.12
C ALA A 113 -10.94 -3.76 15.54
N SER A 114 -9.83 -3.47 16.22
CA SER A 114 -9.63 -3.91 17.61
C SER A 114 -10.65 -3.28 18.56
N GLN A 115 -10.95 -1.99 18.39
CA GLN A 115 -11.94 -1.30 19.20
C GLN A 115 -13.36 -1.85 18.94
N ALA A 116 -13.73 -2.02 17.68
CA ALA A 116 -15.02 -2.61 17.31
C ALA A 116 -15.19 -4.04 17.86
N ALA A 117 -14.12 -4.85 17.88
CA ALA A 117 -14.16 -6.19 18.47
C ALA A 117 -14.40 -6.15 19.99
N VAL A 118 -13.77 -5.22 20.71
CA VAL A 118 -13.98 -5.03 22.15
C VAL A 118 -15.42 -4.60 22.44
N GLU A 119 -15.95 -3.65 21.66
CA GLU A 119 -17.33 -3.18 21.79
C GLU A 119 -18.35 -4.28 21.47
N ALA A 120 -18.08 -5.12 20.46
CA ALA A 120 -18.94 -6.25 20.14
C ALA A 120 -18.97 -7.31 21.26
N VAL A 121 -17.80 -7.63 21.85
CA VAL A 121 -17.71 -8.57 22.96
C VAL A 121 -18.42 -8.04 24.20
N SER A 122 -18.27 -6.75 24.53
CA SER A 122 -18.94 -6.16 25.69
C SER A 122 -20.46 -6.10 25.51
N ALA A 123 -20.94 -5.76 24.32
CA ALA A 123 -22.36 -5.80 23.99
C ALA A 123 -22.93 -7.22 24.08
N GLN A 124 -22.19 -8.22 23.59
CA GLN A 124 -22.60 -9.62 23.69
C GLN A 124 -22.68 -10.10 25.14
N GLN A 125 -21.72 -9.72 25.98
CA GLN A 125 -21.73 -10.04 27.42
C GLN A 125 -22.95 -9.43 28.12
N ALA A 126 -23.24 -8.14 27.86
CA ALA A 126 -24.41 -7.47 28.43
C ALA A 126 -25.74 -8.15 28.03
N LEU A 127 -25.85 -8.60 26.78
CA LEU A 127 -27.03 -9.35 26.31
C LEU A 127 -27.15 -10.71 27.00
N LEU A 128 -26.04 -11.43 27.18
CA LEU A 128 -26.04 -12.73 27.89
C LEU A 128 -26.47 -12.57 29.36
N ASP A 129 -25.98 -11.53 30.04
CA ASP A 129 -26.38 -11.26 31.42
C ASP A 129 -27.85 -10.86 31.51
N ARG A 130 -28.37 -10.10 30.53
CA ARG A 130 -29.80 -9.79 30.47
C ARG A 130 -30.66 -11.04 30.24
N ILE A 131 -30.24 -11.95 29.37
CA ILE A 131 -30.93 -13.23 29.14
C ILE A 131 -30.96 -14.05 30.43
N ARG A 132 -29.84 -14.11 31.18
CA ARG A 132 -29.78 -14.82 32.47
C ARG A 132 -30.75 -14.24 33.49
N SER A 133 -30.79 -12.91 33.65
CA SER A 133 -31.73 -12.23 34.55
C SER A 133 -33.18 -12.51 34.16
N LEU A 134 -33.54 -12.35 32.89
CA LEU A 134 -34.89 -12.60 32.41
C LEU A 134 -35.31 -14.08 32.56
N THR A 135 -34.38 -15.00 32.36
CA THR A 135 -34.65 -16.44 32.56
C THR A 135 -34.95 -16.73 34.04
N ALA A 136 -34.17 -16.15 34.97
CA ALA A 136 -34.42 -16.31 36.39
C ALA A 136 -35.77 -15.69 36.82
N GLU A 137 -36.11 -14.51 36.32
CA GLU A 137 -37.40 -13.86 36.57
C GLU A 137 -38.57 -14.69 36.03
N LEU A 138 -38.42 -15.28 34.85
CA LEU A 138 -39.43 -16.12 34.22
C LEU A 138 -39.67 -17.41 35.01
N GLU A 139 -38.61 -18.08 35.46
CA GLU A 139 -38.72 -19.25 36.32
C GLU A 139 -39.37 -18.92 37.68
N ALA A 140 -39.03 -17.77 38.27
CA ALA A 140 -39.68 -17.31 39.50
C ALA A 140 -41.19 -17.07 39.30
N SER A 141 -41.57 -16.41 38.21
CA SER A 141 -42.97 -16.14 37.87
C SER A 141 -43.75 -17.42 37.56
N ARG A 142 -43.11 -18.42 36.91
CA ARG A 142 -43.70 -19.75 36.70
C ARG A 142 -43.98 -20.46 38.01
N ALA A 143 -43.02 -20.49 38.92
CA ALA A 143 -43.19 -21.10 40.23
C ALA A 143 -44.32 -20.43 41.04
N GLU A 144 -44.46 -19.10 40.95
CA GLU A 144 -45.56 -18.38 41.58
C GLU A 144 -46.92 -18.75 40.96
N ASN A 145 -47.00 -18.80 39.62
CA ASN A 145 -48.21 -19.24 38.92
C ASN A 145 -48.62 -20.67 39.29
N GLU A 146 -47.66 -21.60 39.39
CA GLU A 146 -47.93 -22.97 39.82
C GLU A 146 -48.48 -23.03 41.24
N ARG A 147 -47.89 -22.26 42.17
CA ARG A 147 -48.40 -22.15 43.55
C ARG A 147 -49.83 -21.60 43.59
N LEU A 148 -50.10 -20.52 42.86
CA LEU A 148 -51.43 -19.90 42.80
C LEU A 148 -52.46 -20.86 42.18
N ARG A 149 -52.09 -21.59 41.12
CA ARG A 149 -52.97 -22.62 40.52
C ARG A 149 -53.26 -23.75 41.49
N ALA A 150 -52.25 -24.23 42.23
CA ALA A 150 -52.46 -25.27 43.23
C ALA A 150 -53.38 -24.79 44.37
N GLN A 151 -53.24 -23.53 44.80
CA GLN A 151 -54.16 -22.92 45.78
C GLN A 151 -55.59 -22.84 45.25
N LEU A 152 -55.79 -22.37 44.02
CA LEU A 152 -57.12 -22.31 43.39
C LEU A 152 -57.75 -23.70 43.28
N GLN A 153 -57.00 -24.72 42.85
CA GLN A 153 -57.49 -26.09 42.79
C GLN A 153 -57.89 -26.63 44.17
N ALA A 154 -57.17 -26.29 45.23
CA ALA A 154 -57.54 -26.69 46.60
C ALA A 154 -58.85 -26.04 47.07
N VAL A 155 -59.11 -24.79 46.67
CA VAL A 155 -60.38 -24.11 46.92
C VAL A 155 -61.52 -24.73 46.10
N GLU A 156 -61.31 -24.95 44.80
CA GLU A 156 -62.31 -25.54 43.89
C GLU A 156 -62.70 -26.96 44.28
N ASN A 157 -61.75 -27.78 44.76
CA ASN A 157 -62.01 -29.14 45.23
C ASN A 157 -62.64 -29.19 46.63
N GLY A 158 -62.97 -28.05 47.24
CA GLY A 158 -63.64 -27.97 48.55
C GLY A 158 -62.76 -28.35 49.74
N ILE A 159 -61.43 -28.40 49.56
CA ILE A 159 -60.47 -28.72 50.62
C ILE A 159 -60.24 -27.50 51.54
N TRP A 160 -60.51 -26.30 51.04
CA TRP A 160 -60.54 -25.06 51.82
C TRP A 160 -61.97 -24.70 52.23
N VAL A 161 -62.33 -24.99 53.48
CA VAL A 161 -63.53 -24.45 54.12
C VAL A 161 -63.12 -23.21 54.88
N ASP A 162 -63.64 -22.04 54.48
CA ASP A 162 -63.51 -20.80 55.23
C ASP A 162 -64.19 -21.00 56.60
N VAL A 163 -63.39 -21.31 57.63
CA VAL A 163 -63.87 -21.38 59.01
C VAL A 163 -63.98 -19.94 59.51
N ARG A 164 -65.13 -19.33 59.25
CA ARG A 164 -65.55 -18.11 59.95
C ARG A 164 -65.88 -18.38 61.41
#